data_AF-A0A8I1QNH1-F1
#
_entry.id   AF-A0A8I1QNH1-F1
#
_cell.length_a   1.000
_cell.length_b   1.000
_cell.length_c   1.000
_cell.angle_alpha   90.00
_cell.angle_beta   90.00
_cell.angle_gamma   90.00
#
_symmetry.space_group_name_H-M   'P 1'
#
loop_
_entity.id
_entity.type
_entity.pdbx_description
1 polymer ?
#
loop_
_entity_poly.entity_id
_entity_poly.type
_entity_poly.pdbx_seq_one_letter_code
_entity_poly.pdbx_strand_id
1 'polypeptide(L)'
;MFDSTDGEMCPAQFGAGYTQTLMARLKDLSTWKVSAFTGLPNKTIRNHTHDWAKTARPTGFAHLNEQFKAYPGWQFCLTANAHGRVHGILIDDTFHVVWLDQDHALYPEK
;
A
#
# COMPACT_ATOMS: atom_id res chain seq x y z
N MET A 1 -7.36 -0.34 -9.30
CA MET A 1 -8.81 -0.49 -9.15
C MET A 1 -8.98 -1.51 -8.04
N PHE A 2 -9.60 -1.15 -6.92
CA PHE A 2 -9.79 -2.08 -5.81
C PHE A 2 -10.64 -3.25 -6.27
N ASP A 3 -10.20 -4.48 -5.99
CA ASP A 3 -11.10 -5.62 -6.07
C ASP A 3 -12.11 -5.53 -4.93
N SER A 4 -13.26 -4.92 -5.21
CA SER A 4 -14.35 -4.76 -4.25
C SER A 4 -15.01 -6.08 -3.87
N THR A 5 -14.63 -7.20 -4.49
CA THR A 5 -15.13 -8.54 -4.15
C THR A 5 -14.24 -9.24 -3.11
N ASP A 6 -13.02 -8.77 -2.90
CA ASP A 6 -12.12 -9.25 -1.83
C ASP A 6 -12.21 -8.32 -0.61
N GLY A 7 -13.03 -8.70 0.36
CA GLY A 7 -13.27 -7.93 1.60
C GLY A 7 -12.04 -7.74 2.49
N GLU A 8 -10.92 -8.39 2.18
CA GLU A 8 -9.64 -8.20 2.87
C GLU A 8 -8.74 -7.14 2.19
N MET A 9 -9.01 -6.79 0.92
CA MET A 9 -8.25 -5.77 0.18
C MET A 9 -8.63 -4.34 0.59
N CYS A 10 -9.88 -4.17 1.02
CA CYS A 10 -10.40 -2.97 1.60
C CYS A 10 -11.19 -3.37 2.85
N PRO A 11 -10.72 -3.03 4.06
CA PRO A 11 -11.39 -3.40 5.30
C PRO A 11 -12.89 -3.10 5.25
N ALA A 12 -13.72 -4.06 5.65
CA ALA A 12 -15.16 -3.87 5.74
C ALA A 12 -15.55 -2.74 6.72
N GLN A 13 -14.69 -2.49 7.70
CA GLN A 13 -14.78 -1.36 8.62
C GLN A 13 -13.39 -0.78 8.84
N PHE A 14 -13.32 0.54 8.85
CA PHE A 14 -12.11 1.28 9.17
C PHE A 14 -12.16 1.78 10.62
N GLY A 15 -11.02 1.71 11.31
CA GLY A 15 -10.86 2.33 12.61
C GLY A 15 -11.16 3.84 12.60
N ALA A 16 -11.52 4.40 13.75
CA ALA A 16 -11.80 5.83 13.87
C ALA A 16 -10.60 6.68 13.39
N GLY A 17 -10.86 7.66 12.53
CA GLY A 17 -9.82 8.55 12.00
C GLY A 17 -8.99 7.97 10.85
N TYR A 18 -9.16 6.70 10.49
CA TYR A 18 -8.39 6.06 9.41
C TYR A 18 -8.59 6.77 8.07
N THR A 19 -9.85 6.99 7.65
CA THR A 19 -10.14 7.62 6.36
C THR A 19 -9.57 9.04 6.27
N GLN A 20 -9.68 9.84 7.34
CA GLN A 20 -9.10 11.18 7.39
C GLN A 20 -7.58 11.12 7.27
N THR A 21 -6.95 10.17 7.99
CA THR A 21 -5.50 9.96 7.95
C THR A 21 -5.02 9.49 6.57
N LEU A 22 -5.75 8.57 5.94
CA LEU A 22 -5.51 8.09 4.58
C LEU A 22 -5.56 9.25 3.60
N MET A 23 -6.64 10.04 3.60
CA MET A 23 -6.81 11.16 2.68
C MET A 23 -5.75 12.25 2.90
N ALA A 24 -5.40 12.55 4.15
CA ALA A 24 -4.34 13.49 4.47
C ALA A 24 -2.97 13.01 3.95
N ARG A 25 -2.66 11.72 4.12
CA ARG A 25 -1.42 11.12 3.62
C ARG A 25 -1.36 11.10 2.09
N LEU A 26 -2.45 10.71 1.42
CA LEU A 26 -2.53 10.71 -0.04
C LEU A 26 -2.36 12.13 -0.61
N LYS A 27 -2.98 13.13 0.02
CA LYS A 27 -2.83 14.55 -0.35
C LYS A 27 -1.39 15.06 -0.18
N ASP A 28 -0.72 14.68 0.91
CA ASP A 28 0.69 15.02 1.13
C ASP A 28 1.57 14.42 0.03
N LEU A 29 1.47 13.10 -0.19
CA LEU A 29 2.25 12.38 -1.17
C LEU A 29 1.98 12.80 -2.61
N SER A 30 0.77 13.25 -2.96
CA SER A 30 0.45 13.72 -4.32
C SER A 30 1.21 14.98 -4.72
N THR A 31 1.85 15.67 -3.77
CA THR A 31 2.71 16.83 -4.05
C THR A 31 4.18 16.47 -4.27
N TRP A 32 4.54 15.20 -4.04
CA TRP A 32 5.92 14.75 -4.11
C TRP A 32 6.32 14.42 -5.54
N LYS A 33 7.60 14.63 -5.85
CA LYS A 33 8.21 14.05 -7.04
C LYS A 33 8.36 12.54 -6.84
N VAL A 34 8.23 11.79 -7.93
CA VAL A 34 8.49 10.33 -7.94
C VAL A 34 9.84 9.99 -7.32
N SER A 35 10.90 10.72 -7.67
CA SER A 35 12.24 10.51 -7.13
C SER A 35 12.36 10.80 -5.62
N ALA A 36 11.52 11.67 -5.07
CA ALA A 36 11.48 11.92 -3.62
C ALA A 36 10.76 10.78 -2.89
N PHE A 37 9.76 10.17 -3.54
CA PHE A 37 9.12 8.96 -3.05
C PHE A 37 10.09 7.78 -3.18
N THR A 38 10.53 7.41 -4.37
CA THR A 38 11.33 6.20 -4.62
C THR A 38 12.79 6.27 -4.17
N GLY A 39 13.23 7.43 -3.67
CA GLY A 39 14.59 7.67 -3.18
C GLY A 39 14.94 6.93 -1.89
N LEU A 40 15.84 7.49 -1.09
CA LEU A 40 16.30 6.84 0.13
C LEU A 40 15.15 6.59 1.12
N PRO A 41 15.21 5.48 1.89
CA PRO A 41 14.16 5.12 2.83
C PRO A 41 13.83 6.25 3.79
N ASN A 42 12.64 6.83 3.63
CA ASN A 42 12.16 7.87 4.52
C ASN A 42 11.66 7.23 5.82
N LYS A 43 12.31 7.49 6.96
CA LYS A 43 11.93 6.87 8.25
C LYS A 43 10.50 7.20 8.71
N THR A 44 9.96 8.33 8.25
CA THR A 44 8.62 8.81 8.61
C THR A 44 7.54 8.11 7.79
N ILE A 45 7.77 7.96 6.48
CA ILE A 45 6.79 7.38 5.55
C ILE A 45 6.99 5.87 5.38
N ARG A 46 8.21 5.39 5.66
CA ARG A 46 8.64 3.99 5.57
C ARG A 46 8.30 3.34 4.24
N ASN A 47 8.40 4.14 3.17
CA ASN A 47 8.08 3.66 1.86
C ASN A 47 9.23 2.85 1.27
N HIS A 48 8.92 1.65 0.81
CA HIS A 48 9.88 0.72 0.22
C HIS A 48 9.15 -0.31 -0.64
N THR A 49 9.92 -1.00 -1.47
CA THR A 49 9.42 -2.12 -2.25
C THR A 49 9.33 -3.40 -1.43
N HIS A 50 8.46 -4.32 -1.86
CA HIS A 50 8.35 -5.67 -1.35
C HIS A 50 7.96 -6.64 -2.48
N ASP A 51 8.14 -7.93 -2.20
CA ASP A 51 7.84 -9.01 -3.13
C ASP A 51 6.50 -9.64 -2.77
N TRP A 52 5.50 -9.52 -3.65
CA TRP A 52 4.16 -10.06 -3.44
C TRP A 52 4.15 -11.55 -3.12
N ALA A 53 5.03 -12.33 -3.76
CA ALA A 53 5.12 -13.77 -3.57
C ALA A 53 5.57 -14.19 -2.15
N LYS A 54 6.14 -13.25 -1.37
CA LYS A 54 6.63 -13.49 -0.01
C LYS A 54 5.70 -12.95 1.08
N THR A 55 4.58 -12.36 0.69
CA THR A 55 3.60 -11.79 1.63
C THR A 55 2.68 -12.86 2.21
N ALA A 56 1.86 -12.50 3.19
CA ALA A 56 0.77 -13.36 3.68
C ALA A 56 -0.29 -13.67 2.61
N ARG A 57 -0.32 -12.90 1.51
CA ARG A 57 -1.31 -13.03 0.42
C ARG A 57 -0.65 -13.20 -0.95
N PRO A 58 0.18 -14.23 -1.18
CA PRO A 58 0.92 -14.37 -2.44
C PRO A 58 0.01 -14.52 -3.66
N THR A 59 -1.21 -15.04 -3.46
CA THR A 59 -2.25 -15.19 -4.49
C THR A 59 -3.39 -14.17 -4.37
N GLY A 60 -3.45 -13.38 -3.28
CA GLY A 60 -4.51 -12.38 -3.07
C GLY A 60 -4.49 -11.23 -4.08
N PHE A 61 -3.40 -11.11 -4.83
CA PHE A 61 -3.23 -10.16 -5.93
C PHE A 61 -3.51 -10.81 -7.30
N ALA A 62 -4.18 -11.97 -7.34
CA ALA A 62 -4.45 -12.71 -8.56
C ALA A 62 -5.26 -11.90 -9.60
N HIS A 63 -6.11 -10.97 -9.15
CA HIS A 63 -6.88 -10.07 -10.02
C HIS A 63 -6.03 -9.03 -10.76
N LEU A 64 -4.79 -8.78 -10.31
CA LEU A 64 -3.86 -8.00 -11.12
C LEU A 64 -3.50 -8.81 -12.36
N ASN A 65 -3.62 -8.20 -13.54
CA ASN A 65 -3.14 -8.80 -14.77
C ASN A 65 -1.63 -9.04 -14.74
N GLU A 66 -1.09 -9.84 -15.65
CA GLU A 66 0.34 -10.19 -15.68
C GLU A 66 1.24 -8.95 -15.81
N GLN A 67 0.78 -7.93 -16.53
CA GLN A 67 1.52 -6.68 -16.70
C GLN A 67 1.71 -5.93 -15.37
N PHE A 68 0.69 -5.89 -14.51
CA PHE A 68 0.79 -5.27 -13.19
C PHE A 68 1.59 -6.12 -12.20
N LYS A 69 1.54 -7.45 -12.34
CA LYS A 69 2.38 -8.37 -11.54
C LYS A 69 3.88 -8.25 -11.84
N ALA A 70 4.25 -7.71 -13.01
CA ALA A 70 5.64 -7.46 -13.37
C ALA A 70 6.28 -6.29 -12.60
N TYR A 71 5.47 -5.41 -11.98
CA TYR A 71 5.98 -4.29 -11.19
C TYR A 71 6.27 -4.73 -9.74
N PRO A 72 7.32 -4.16 -9.10
CA PRO A 72 7.53 -4.38 -7.68
C PRO A 72 6.36 -3.82 -6.87
N GLY A 73 5.94 -4.57 -5.85
CA GLY A 73 5.02 -4.05 -4.85
C GLY A 73 5.68 -2.90 -4.11
N TRP A 74 4.95 -1.81 -3.90
CA TRP A 74 5.36 -0.69 -3.08
C TRP A 74 4.41 -0.55 -1.90
N GLN A 75 4.95 -0.05 -0.81
CA GLN A 75 4.18 0.27 0.38
C GLN A 75 4.56 1.61 0.97
N PHE A 76 3.67 2.20 1.76
CA PHE A 76 3.96 3.33 2.64
C PHE A 76 3.07 3.32 3.89
N CYS A 77 3.54 3.89 4.99
CA CYS A 77 2.79 4.03 6.23
C CYS A 77 1.87 5.26 6.20
N LEU A 78 0.66 5.11 6.73
CA LEU A 78 -0.24 6.25 6.94
C LEU A 78 0.26 7.15 8.08
N THR A 79 0.61 6.52 9.19
CA THR A 79 1.21 7.12 10.39
C THR A 79 2.18 6.12 10.98
N ALA A 80 3.14 6.59 11.78
CA ALA A 80 4.04 5.69 12.48
C ALA A 80 3.23 4.79 13.45
N ASN A 81 3.08 3.52 13.10
CA ASN A 81 2.56 2.44 13.94
C ASN A 81 1.09 2.54 14.41
N ALA A 82 0.24 3.38 13.80
CA ALA A 82 -1.16 3.55 14.28
C ALA A 82 -2.24 3.18 13.26
N HIS A 83 -2.00 3.36 11.95
CA HIS A 83 -3.02 3.18 10.91
C HIS A 83 -2.54 2.27 9.77
N GLY A 84 -1.61 1.36 10.07
CA GLY A 84 -1.12 0.40 9.09
C GLY A 84 -0.43 1.02 7.87
N ARG A 85 -0.61 0.36 6.72
CA ARG A 85 0.08 0.65 5.46
C ARG A 85 -0.86 0.60 4.26
N VAL A 86 -0.45 1.31 3.23
CA VAL A 86 -1.05 1.21 1.91
C VAL A 86 -0.08 0.47 1.01
N HIS A 87 -0.57 -0.55 0.32
CA HIS A 87 0.19 -1.35 -0.64
C HIS A 87 -0.35 -1.13 -2.05
N GLY A 88 0.55 -1.11 -3.02
CA GLY A 88 0.21 -0.81 -4.39
C GLY A 88 1.36 -0.99 -5.34
N ILE A 89 1.18 -0.48 -6.55
CA ILE A 89 2.21 -0.44 -7.60
C ILE A 89 2.37 1.01 -8.07
N LEU A 90 3.61 1.40 -8.34
CA LEU A 90 3.93 2.73 -8.87
C LEU A 90 4.26 2.60 -10.35
N ILE A 91 3.46 3.26 -11.19
CA ILE A 91 3.65 3.30 -12.64
C ILE A 91 3.78 4.76 -13.01
N ASP A 92 4.92 5.12 -13.60
CA ASP A 92 5.32 6.49 -13.85
C ASP A 92 5.21 7.38 -12.59
N ASP A 93 4.20 8.24 -12.51
CA ASP A 93 3.92 9.14 -11.39
C ASP A 93 2.68 8.77 -10.57
N THR A 94 2.03 7.65 -10.91
CA THR A 94 0.76 7.26 -10.32
C THR A 94 0.90 6.03 -9.43
N PHE A 95 0.56 6.19 -8.15
CA PHE A 95 0.48 5.08 -7.20
C PHE A 95 -0.90 4.42 -7.28
N HIS A 96 -0.97 3.22 -7.85
CA HIS A 96 -2.18 2.43 -7.90
C HIS A 96 -2.33 1.64 -6.60
N VAL A 97 -3.29 2.05 -5.77
CA VAL A 97 -3.60 1.32 -4.54
C VAL A 97 -4.21 -0.03 -4.87
N VAL A 98 -3.68 -1.05 -4.20
CA VAL A 98 -4.06 -2.46 -4.35
C VAL A 98 -4.65 -2.98 -3.04
N TRP A 99 -4.07 -2.60 -1.90
CA TRP A 99 -4.52 -3.07 -0.58
C TRP A 99 -4.35 -2.00 0.51
N LEU A 100 -5.39 -1.85 1.33
CA LEU A 100 -5.40 -1.03 2.55
C LEU A 100 -5.16 -1.94 3.77
N ASP A 101 -3.90 -2.12 4.13
CA ASP A 101 -3.46 -2.99 5.23
C ASP A 101 -3.46 -2.23 6.56
N GLN A 102 -4.65 -2.03 7.14
CA GLN A 102 -4.78 -1.28 8.40
C GLN A 102 -4.08 -1.96 9.59
N ASP A 103 -3.96 -3.29 9.55
CA ASP A 103 -3.43 -4.12 10.63
C ASP A 103 -1.94 -4.47 10.46
N HIS A 104 -1.30 -4.00 9.38
CA HIS A 104 0.10 -4.25 9.07
C HIS A 104 0.42 -5.76 8.96
N ALA A 105 -0.47 -6.50 8.31
CA ALA A 105 -0.44 -7.96 8.13
C ALA A 105 0.30 -8.42 6.85
N LEU A 106 1.14 -7.56 6.24
CA LEU A 106 1.86 -7.89 5.00
C LEU A 106 2.61 -9.23 5.07
N TYR A 107 3.26 -9.54 6.19
CA TYR A 107 3.95 -10.81 6.38
C TYR A 107 3.22 -11.61 7.46
N PRO A 108 3.11 -12.95 7.30
CA PRO A 108 2.59 -13.79 8.36
C PRO A 108 3.46 -13.60 9.61
N GLU A 109 2.83 -13.49 10.77
CA GLU A 109 3.55 -13.55 12.05
C GLU A 109 4.33 -14.87 12.10
N LYS A 110 5.57 -14.81 12.58
CA LYS A 110 6.45 -15.98 12.69
C LYS A 110 5.93 -17.00 13.68
#